data_AF-R6BF80-F1
#
_entry.id   AF-R6BF80-F1
#
_cell.length_a   1.000
_cell.length_b   1.000
_cell.length_c   1.000
_cell.angle_alpha   90.00
_cell.angle_beta   90.00
_cell.angle_gamma   90.00
#
_symmetry.space_group_name_H-M   'P 1'
#
loop_
_entity.id
_entity.type
_entity.pdbx_description
1 polymer ?
#
loop_
_entity_poly.entity_id
_entity_poly.type
_entity_poly.pdbx_seq_one_letter_code
_entity_poly.pdbx_strand_id
1 'polypeptide(L)'
;MAKRIVTILIALALVFTALLPVGALSVVPMNDTPHEYSVLPGTDAWIEMSPEERRTATYVDQAEAENMTTRALLITTLGYPFLIDMYCIGYSSDCFLPGNTASALSNGIEIVAETFPPLKELLQRTDAVAEIDSLLEVIDEDTFRNGRMKALDLRQYIMSASAASSN
;
A
#
# COMPACT_ATOMS: atom_id res chain seq x y z
N MET A 1 -50.82 -7.86 -32.26
CA MET A 1 -50.08 -8.90 -31.51
C MET A 1 -48.76 -8.37 -30.97
N ALA A 2 -47.84 -7.87 -31.82
CA ALA A 2 -46.52 -7.37 -31.41
C ALA A 2 -46.51 -6.25 -30.34
N LYS A 3 -47.43 -5.28 -30.42
CA LYS A 3 -47.53 -4.19 -29.43
C LYS A 3 -47.74 -4.69 -28.00
N ARG A 4 -48.52 -5.76 -27.79
CA ARG A 4 -48.79 -6.31 -26.45
C ARG A 4 -47.59 -7.05 -25.88
N ILE A 5 -46.79 -7.71 -26.74
CA ILE A 5 -45.57 -8.42 -26.35
C ILE A 5 -44.49 -7.42 -25.92
N VAL A 6 -44.34 -6.31 -26.65
CA VAL A 6 -43.38 -5.24 -26.30
C VAL A 6 -43.74 -4.59 -24.97
N THR A 7 -45.02 -4.33 -24.69
CA THR A 7 -45.44 -3.75 -23.40
C THR A 7 -45.18 -4.69 -22.23
N ILE A 8 -45.37 -6.01 -22.41
CA ILE A 8 -45.10 -7.01 -21.37
C ILE A 8 -43.60 -7.13 -21.09
N LEU A 9 -42.75 -7.10 -22.13
CA LEU A 9 -41.29 -7.15 -21.96
C LEU A 9 -40.73 -5.91 -21.24
N ILE A 10 -41.26 -4.72 -21.54
CA ILE A 10 -40.87 -3.48 -20.85
C ILE A 10 -41.32 -3.51 -19.38
N ALA A 11 -42.52 -3.99 -19.10
CA ALA A 11 -43.01 -4.12 -17.73
C ALA A 11 -42.19 -5.14 -16.91
N LEU A 12 -41.78 -6.26 -17.52
CA LEU A 12 -40.97 -7.28 -16.87
C LEU A 12 -39.55 -6.78 -16.56
N ALA A 13 -38.96 -5.99 -17.47
CA ALA A 13 -37.65 -5.37 -17.24
C ALA A 13 -37.67 -4.33 -16.10
N LEU A 14 -38.77 -3.58 -15.94
CA LEU A 14 -38.95 -2.60 -14.86
C LEU A 14 -39.17 -3.25 -13.49
N VAL A 15 -39.79 -4.43 -13.42
CA VAL A 15 -39.96 -5.16 -12.15
C VAL A 15 -38.63 -5.79 -11.70
N PHE A 16 -37.78 -6.18 -12.64
CA PHE A 16 -36.49 -6.81 -12.33
C PHE A 16 -35.46 -5.81 -11.74
N THR A 17 -35.52 -4.53 -12.12
CA THR A 17 -34.65 -3.49 -11.54
C THR A 17 -35.07 -3.05 -10.13
N ALA A 18 -36.32 -3.27 -9.74
CA ALA A 18 -36.86 -2.88 -8.43
C ALA A 18 -36.54 -3.90 -7.31
N LEU A 19 -35.98 -5.07 -7.65
CA LEU A 19 -35.66 -6.15 -6.73
C LEU A 19 -34.18 -6.26 -6.39
N LEU A 20 -33.34 -5.30 -6.83
CA LEU A 20 -31.98 -5.22 -6.33
C LEU A 20 -32.04 -4.88 -4.84
N PRO A 21 -31.54 -5.76 -3.94
CA PRO A 21 -31.36 -5.36 -2.57
C PRO A 21 -30.35 -4.21 -2.60
N VAL A 22 -30.81 -3.00 -2.27
CA VAL A 22 -29.92 -1.93 -1.84
C VAL A 22 -29.40 -2.37 -0.48
N GLY A 23 -28.45 -3.32 -0.51
CA GLY A 23 -27.63 -3.63 0.63
C GLY A 23 -26.85 -2.37 0.91
N ALA A 24 -27.31 -1.60 1.89
CA ALA A 24 -26.45 -0.64 2.55
C ALA A 24 -25.32 -1.47 3.16
N LEU A 25 -24.23 -1.61 2.41
CA LEU A 25 -22.95 -2.01 2.96
C LEU A 25 -22.71 -1.05 4.12
N SER A 26 -22.83 -1.54 5.34
CA SER A 26 -22.25 -0.85 6.49
C SER A 26 -20.76 -0.85 6.22
N VAL A 27 -20.27 0.21 5.58
CA VAL A 27 -18.84 0.45 5.42
C VAL A 27 -18.34 0.61 6.84
N VAL A 28 -17.71 -0.42 7.39
CA VAL A 28 -16.99 -0.30 8.65
C VAL A 28 -15.98 0.81 8.40
N PRO A 29 -16.02 1.92 9.15
CA PRO A 29 -15.09 3.01 8.94
C PRO A 29 -13.69 2.49 9.16
N MET A 30 -12.82 2.68 8.17
CA MET A 30 -11.41 2.33 8.27
C MET A 30 -10.75 3.14 9.39
N ASN A 31 -9.73 2.56 10.01
CA ASN A 31 -8.91 3.21 11.02
C ASN A 31 -8.01 4.28 10.38
N ASP A 32 -8.15 5.54 10.82
CA ASP A 32 -7.32 6.64 10.35
C ASP A 32 -6.00 6.81 11.12
N THR A 33 -5.80 6.00 12.16
CA THR A 33 -4.66 6.10 13.05
C THR A 33 -3.51 5.22 12.54
N PRO A 34 -2.34 5.80 12.20
CA PRO A 34 -1.15 5.03 11.82
C PRO A 34 -0.66 4.15 12.97
N HIS A 35 0.05 3.07 12.64
CA HIS A 35 0.75 2.26 13.63
C HIS A 35 1.93 3.03 14.22
N GLU A 36 2.05 3.00 15.55
CA GLU A 36 3.16 3.62 16.27
C GLU A 36 4.19 2.56 16.66
N TYR A 37 5.40 2.67 16.09
CA TYR A 37 6.49 1.74 16.39
C TYR A 37 7.14 2.09 17.73
N SER A 38 6.99 1.21 18.72
CA SER A 38 7.61 1.38 20.04
C SER A 38 9.11 1.08 20.08
N VAL A 39 9.62 0.37 19.07
CA VAL A 39 11.04 -0.03 18.96
C VAL A 39 11.63 0.59 17.70
N LEU A 40 12.48 1.60 17.90
CA LEU A 40 13.07 2.40 16.82
C LEU A 40 14.60 2.37 16.83
N PRO A 41 15.26 2.44 15.66
CA PRO A 41 16.71 2.51 15.56
C PRO A 41 17.30 3.61 16.46
N GLY A 42 18.31 3.24 17.25
CA GLY A 42 19.00 4.16 18.17
C GLY A 42 18.38 4.28 19.57
N THR A 43 17.25 3.63 19.84
CA THR A 43 16.72 3.49 21.21
C THR A 43 17.43 2.36 21.98
N ASP A 44 17.44 2.43 23.31
CA ASP A 44 18.03 1.37 24.15
C ASP A 44 17.37 0.01 23.88
N ALA A 45 16.03 -0.01 23.80
CA ALA A 45 15.27 -1.21 23.45
C ALA A 45 15.70 -1.82 22.12
N TRP A 46 15.95 -0.99 21.09
CA TRP A 46 16.46 -1.47 19.81
C TRP A 46 17.86 -2.07 19.95
N ILE A 47 18.77 -1.38 20.65
CA ILE A 47 20.17 -1.80 20.79
C ILE A 47 20.27 -3.16 21.51
N GLU A 48 19.46 -3.38 22.53
CA GLU A 48 19.46 -4.61 23.34
C GLU A 48 18.83 -5.82 22.64
N MET A 49 17.94 -5.59 21.67
CA MET A 49 17.29 -6.66 20.90
C MET A 49 18.17 -7.22 19.78
N SER A 50 18.04 -8.51 19.52
CA SER A 50 18.53 -9.16 18.31
C SER A 50 17.78 -8.68 17.06
N PRO A 51 18.33 -8.84 15.85
CA PRO A 51 17.63 -8.51 14.60
C PRO A 51 16.25 -9.19 14.46
N GLU A 52 16.11 -10.44 14.91
CA GLU A 52 14.84 -11.17 14.85
C GLU A 52 13.82 -10.58 15.81
N GLU A 53 14.21 -10.29 17.06
CA GLU A 53 13.33 -9.64 18.04
C GLU A 53 12.86 -8.26 17.57
N ARG A 54 13.73 -7.49 16.90
CA ARG A 54 13.35 -6.20 16.29
C ARG A 54 12.30 -6.38 15.19
N ARG A 55 12.43 -7.40 14.34
CA ARG A 55 11.42 -7.70 13.31
C ARG A 55 10.09 -8.06 13.92
N THR A 56 10.09 -8.91 14.95
CA THR A 56 8.86 -9.27 15.67
C THR A 56 8.24 -8.06 16.37
N ALA A 57 9.04 -7.22 17.03
CA ALA A 57 8.55 -6.03 17.73
C ALA A 57 8.03 -4.91 16.81
N THR A 58 8.43 -4.94 15.53
CA THR A 58 8.02 -3.95 14.52
C THR A 58 7.04 -4.55 13.49
N TYR A 59 6.54 -5.75 13.75
CA TYR A 59 5.59 -6.42 12.86
C TYR A 59 4.20 -5.80 12.99
N VAL A 60 3.54 -5.66 11.84
CA VAL A 60 2.16 -5.18 11.73
C VAL A 60 1.35 -6.26 11.03
N ASP A 61 0.26 -6.69 11.66
CA ASP A 61 -0.59 -7.77 11.15
C ASP A 61 -1.33 -7.37 9.85
N GLN A 62 -1.59 -8.35 8.99
CA GLN A 62 -2.36 -8.14 7.75
C GLN A 62 -3.75 -7.55 8.02
N ALA A 63 -4.45 -8.04 9.06
CA ALA A 63 -5.79 -7.54 9.41
C ALA A 63 -5.76 -6.07 9.90
N GLU A 64 -4.67 -5.67 10.56
CA GLU A 64 -4.47 -4.27 10.96
C GLU A 64 -4.24 -3.39 9.72
N ALA A 65 -3.36 -3.82 8.81
CA ALA A 65 -3.07 -3.12 7.56
C ALA A 65 -4.32 -2.93 6.67
N GLU A 66 -5.12 -3.99 6.49
CA GLU A 66 -6.36 -3.94 5.69
C GLU A 66 -7.39 -2.97 6.26
N ASN A 67 -7.42 -2.81 7.59
CA ASN A 67 -8.36 -1.95 8.29
C ASN A 67 -7.89 -0.49 8.33
N MET A 68 -6.67 -0.16 7.89
CA MET A 68 -6.19 1.23 7.84
C MET A 68 -6.69 1.97 6.60
N THR A 69 -6.98 3.27 6.78
CA THR A 69 -7.07 4.21 5.66
C THR A 69 -5.75 4.26 4.89
N THR A 70 -5.78 4.60 3.61
CA THR A 70 -4.58 4.71 2.78
C THR A 70 -3.56 5.70 3.36
N ARG A 71 -4.02 6.81 3.96
CA ARG A 71 -3.14 7.78 4.64
C ARG A 71 -2.43 7.18 5.85
N ALA A 72 -3.16 6.49 6.72
CA ALA A 72 -2.60 5.84 7.90
C ALA A 72 -1.61 4.73 7.52
N LEU A 73 -1.97 3.96 6.50
CA LEU A 73 -1.16 2.89 5.94
C LEU A 73 0.15 3.41 5.32
N LEU A 74 0.09 4.54 4.61
CA LEU A 74 1.27 5.21 4.04
C LEU A 74 2.23 5.67 5.14
N ILE A 75 1.72 6.34 6.19
CA ILE A 75 2.55 6.80 7.31
C ILE A 75 3.17 5.60 8.05
N THR A 76 2.38 4.56 8.30
CA THR A 76 2.84 3.29 8.88
C THR A 76 3.97 2.69 8.05
N THR A 77 3.78 2.60 6.73
CA THR A 77 4.77 2.04 5.82
C THR A 77 6.07 2.84 5.85
N LEU A 78 5.99 4.17 5.74
CA LEU A 78 7.17 5.04 5.76
C LEU A 78 7.89 5.07 7.12
N GLY A 79 7.16 4.83 8.21
CA GLY A 79 7.70 4.73 9.56
C GLY A 79 8.39 3.39 9.86
N TYR A 80 8.18 2.36 9.04
CA TYR A 80 8.74 1.03 9.27
C TYR A 80 10.27 1.05 9.28
N PRO A 81 10.93 0.65 10.39
CA PRO A 81 12.39 0.76 10.54
C PRO A 81 13.19 0.03 9.45
N PHE A 82 12.64 -1.05 8.92
CA PHE A 82 13.31 -1.87 7.91
C PHE A 82 12.85 -1.59 6.48
N LEU A 83 12.09 -0.53 6.22
CA LEU A 83 11.73 -0.14 4.85
C LEU A 83 12.98 0.17 3.99
N ILE A 84 14.13 0.48 4.62
CA ILE A 84 15.41 0.64 3.91
C ILE A 84 15.85 -0.62 3.14
N ASP A 85 15.37 -1.80 3.53
CA ASP A 85 15.76 -3.05 2.89
C ASP A 85 15.40 -3.11 1.40
N MET A 86 14.40 -2.34 0.97
CA MET A 86 14.03 -2.24 -0.45
C MET A 86 15.19 -1.76 -1.35
N TYR A 87 16.19 -1.09 -0.79
CA TYR A 87 17.41 -0.69 -1.49
C TYR A 87 18.55 -1.70 -1.35
N CYS A 88 18.48 -2.61 -0.39
CA CYS A 88 19.59 -3.51 -0.04
C CYS A 88 19.40 -4.91 -0.61
N ILE A 89 18.17 -5.44 -0.57
CA ILE A 89 17.88 -6.85 -0.89
C ILE A 89 17.48 -7.08 -2.34
N GLY A 90 17.19 -6.00 -3.06
CA GLY A 90 16.76 -6.04 -4.46
C GLY A 90 17.83 -6.49 -5.44
N TYR A 91 19.10 -6.53 -5.02
CA TYR A 91 20.21 -7.05 -5.80
C TYR A 91 20.25 -8.58 -5.69
N SER A 92 19.88 -9.30 -6.75
CA SER A 92 20.17 -10.73 -6.83
C SER A 92 21.70 -10.95 -6.83
N SER A 93 22.13 -12.13 -6.38
CA SER A 93 23.54 -12.58 -6.43
C SER A 93 24.19 -12.51 -7.82
N ASP A 94 23.36 -12.33 -8.85
CA ASP A 94 23.74 -12.43 -10.25
C ASP A 94 23.98 -11.05 -10.88
N CYS A 95 23.75 -9.95 -10.14
CA CYS A 95 23.84 -8.59 -10.65
C CYS A 95 25.16 -7.90 -10.25
N PHE A 96 26.28 -8.39 -10.79
CA PHE A 96 27.58 -7.68 -10.81
C PHE A 96 27.72 -6.77 -12.04
N LEU A 97 26.61 -6.43 -12.70
CA LEU A 97 26.59 -5.57 -13.88
C LEU A 97 26.08 -4.17 -13.53
N PRO A 98 26.81 -3.10 -13.91
CA PRO A 98 26.32 -1.74 -13.78
C PRO A 98 25.19 -1.53 -14.80
N GLY A 99 23.94 -1.62 -14.35
CA GLY A 99 22.80 -1.36 -15.22
C GLY A 99 21.51 -2.03 -14.79
N ASN A 100 20.92 -1.54 -13.71
CA ASN A 100 19.48 -1.19 -13.60
C ASN A 100 19.11 -1.06 -12.12
N THR A 101 19.41 0.09 -11.52
CA THR A 101 19.03 0.41 -10.13
C THR A 101 17.52 0.41 -9.93
N ALA A 102 16.74 0.72 -10.98
CA ALA A 102 15.28 0.71 -10.92
C ALA A 102 14.71 -0.71 -10.80
N SER A 103 15.24 -1.71 -11.53
CA SER A 103 14.79 -3.10 -11.38
C SER A 103 15.21 -3.69 -10.03
N ALA A 104 16.38 -3.32 -9.52
CA ALA A 104 16.80 -3.73 -8.17
C ALA A 104 15.84 -3.15 -7.12
N LEU A 105 15.50 -1.86 -7.21
CA LEU A 105 14.54 -1.25 -6.30
C LEU A 105 13.15 -1.89 -6.39
N SER A 106 12.62 -2.12 -7.61
CA SER A 106 11.34 -2.81 -7.79
C SER A 106 11.33 -4.20 -7.14
N ASN A 107 12.37 -4.99 -7.36
CA ASN A 107 12.52 -6.31 -6.73
C ASN A 107 12.61 -6.19 -5.20
N GLY A 108 13.36 -5.22 -4.68
CA GLY A 108 13.45 -4.98 -3.25
C GLY A 108 12.11 -4.57 -2.62
N ILE A 109 11.33 -3.74 -3.30
CA ILE A 109 9.96 -3.37 -2.89
C ILE A 109 9.07 -4.62 -2.80
N GLU A 110 9.14 -5.50 -3.81
CA GLU A 110 8.36 -6.74 -3.84
C GLU A 110 8.75 -7.68 -2.69
N ILE A 111 10.04 -7.91 -2.46
CA ILE A 111 10.52 -8.76 -1.37
C ILE A 111 10.12 -8.21 0.01
N VAL A 112 10.20 -6.88 0.22
CA VAL A 112 9.72 -6.28 1.47
C VAL A 112 8.21 -6.46 1.59
N ALA A 113 7.44 -6.26 0.52
CA ALA A 113 5.99 -6.43 0.54
C ALA A 113 5.57 -7.87 0.87
N GLU A 114 6.35 -8.89 0.51
CA GLU A 114 6.06 -10.28 0.88
C GLU A 114 6.11 -10.53 2.40
N THR A 115 6.91 -9.76 3.12
CA THR A 115 7.17 -9.96 4.56
C THR A 115 6.60 -8.85 5.45
N PHE A 116 6.14 -7.75 4.84
CA PHE A 116 5.60 -6.59 5.54
C PHE A 116 4.20 -6.21 4.99
N PRO A 117 3.12 -6.68 5.65
CA PRO A 117 1.75 -6.50 5.18
C PRO A 117 1.33 -5.05 4.84
N PRO A 118 1.72 -4.00 5.60
CA PRO A 118 1.34 -2.64 5.26
C PRO A 118 1.81 -2.17 3.89
N LEU A 119 3.04 -2.51 3.48
CA LEU A 119 3.52 -2.17 2.15
C LEU A 119 2.73 -2.92 1.07
N LYS A 120 2.50 -4.22 1.27
CA LYS A 120 1.71 -5.03 0.34
C LYS A 120 0.31 -4.47 0.10
N GLU A 121 -0.36 -4.09 1.17
CA GLU A 121 -1.69 -3.49 1.10
C GLU A 121 -1.64 -2.12 0.41
N LEU A 122 -0.63 -1.29 0.72
CA LEU A 122 -0.46 0.04 0.11
C LEU A 122 -0.28 -0.06 -1.40
N LEU A 123 0.47 -1.05 -1.89
CA LEU A 123 0.69 -1.28 -3.32
C LEU A 123 -0.60 -1.69 -4.06
N GLN A 124 -1.62 -2.16 -3.36
CA GLN A 124 -2.92 -2.55 -3.93
C GLN A 124 -3.97 -1.44 -3.87
N ARG A 125 -3.72 -0.36 -3.11
CA ARG A 125 -4.64 0.77 -2.97
C ARG A 125 -4.61 1.68 -4.20
N THR A 126 -5.76 1.84 -4.85
CA THR A 126 -5.90 2.65 -6.07
C THR A 126 -5.67 4.15 -5.85
N ASP A 127 -5.84 4.61 -4.61
CA ASP A 127 -5.68 5.99 -4.16
C ASP A 127 -4.29 6.27 -3.55
N ALA A 128 -3.40 5.26 -3.47
CA ALA A 128 -2.08 5.40 -2.85
C ALA A 128 -1.24 6.53 -3.46
N VAL A 129 -1.24 6.67 -4.80
CA VAL A 129 -0.48 7.74 -5.47
C VAL A 129 -0.97 9.13 -5.05
N ALA A 130 -2.30 9.31 -4.94
CA ALA A 130 -2.88 10.59 -4.54
C ALA A 130 -2.53 10.94 -3.09
N GLU A 131 -2.55 9.95 -2.19
CA GLU A 131 -2.15 10.13 -0.80
C GLU A 131 -0.65 10.42 -0.65
N ILE A 132 0.20 9.79 -1.48
CA ILE A 132 1.62 10.10 -1.53
C ILE A 132 1.84 11.54 -2.02
N ASP A 133 1.16 11.97 -3.08
CA ASP A 133 1.26 13.34 -3.59
C ASP A 133 0.83 14.36 -2.51
N SER A 134 -0.30 14.12 -1.84
CA SER A 134 -0.75 14.94 -0.72
C SER A 134 0.26 14.97 0.44
N LEU A 135 0.90 13.83 0.75
CA LEU A 135 1.95 13.79 1.76
C LEU A 135 3.18 14.61 1.36
N LEU A 136 3.61 14.51 0.10
CA LEU A 136 4.79 15.20 -0.43
C LEU A 136 4.63 16.73 -0.50
N GLU A 137 3.40 17.23 -0.52
CA GLU A 137 3.09 18.67 -0.43
C GLU A 137 3.29 19.24 0.98
N VAL A 138 3.10 18.41 2.02
CA VAL A 138 3.12 18.85 3.43
C VAL A 138 4.46 18.54 4.12
N ILE A 139 5.20 17.53 3.64
CA ILE A 139 6.52 17.19 4.19
C ILE A 139 7.56 18.25 3.78
N ASP A 140 8.20 18.88 4.77
CA ASP A 140 9.39 19.71 4.57
C ASP A 140 10.62 18.85 4.17
N GLU A 141 11.63 19.46 3.52
CA GLU A 141 12.82 18.72 3.04
C GLU A 141 13.67 18.09 4.16
N ASP A 142 13.58 18.59 5.40
CA ASP A 142 14.50 18.29 6.49
C ASP A 142 14.00 17.19 7.46
N THR A 143 12.71 17.22 7.82
CA THR A 143 12.06 16.32 8.78
C THR A 143 12.06 14.87 8.29
N PHE A 144 12.16 14.66 6.97
CA PHE A 144 11.98 13.36 6.36
C PHE A 144 12.93 13.10 5.18
N ARG A 145 14.17 13.59 5.21
CA ARG A 145 15.11 13.41 4.08
C ARG A 145 15.20 11.95 3.60
N ASN A 146 15.06 10.98 4.52
CA ASN A 146 14.95 9.56 4.20
C ASN A 146 13.56 9.13 3.70
N GLY A 147 12.46 9.57 4.33
CA GLY A 147 11.14 9.07 3.94
C GLY A 147 10.47 9.82 2.79
N ARG A 148 10.86 11.07 2.49
CA ARG A 148 10.47 11.75 1.23
C ARG A 148 10.99 10.99 0.02
N MET A 149 12.25 10.55 0.08
CA MET A 149 12.87 9.72 -0.97
C MET A 149 12.12 8.40 -1.13
N LYS A 150 11.88 7.69 -0.01
CA LYS A 150 11.09 6.44 -0.01
C LYS A 150 9.69 6.64 -0.60
N ALA A 151 9.01 7.73 -0.26
CA ALA A 151 7.69 8.05 -0.79
C ALA A 151 7.72 8.29 -2.31
N LEU A 152 8.70 9.05 -2.81
CA LEU A 152 8.89 9.26 -4.25
C LEU A 152 9.16 7.95 -5.01
N ASP A 153 9.99 7.08 -4.43
CA ASP A 153 10.33 5.77 -5.00
C ASP A 153 9.12 4.83 -5.05
N LEU A 154 8.33 4.77 -3.95
CA LEU A 154 7.08 4.01 -3.91
C LEU A 154 6.06 4.57 -4.92
N ARG A 155 5.92 5.89 -5.02
CA ARG A 155 5.06 6.55 -6.01
C ARG A 155 5.45 6.14 -7.43
N GLN A 156 6.74 6.21 -7.76
CA GLN A 156 7.24 5.85 -9.08
C GLN A 156 6.99 4.37 -9.36
N TYR A 157 7.21 3.48 -8.39
CA TYR A 157 6.92 2.05 -8.52
C TYR A 157 5.44 1.79 -8.82
N ILE A 158 4.51 2.36 -8.03
CA ILE A 158 3.06 2.16 -8.20
C ILE A 158 2.59 2.66 -9.56
N MET A 159 3.04 3.85 -9.99
CA MET A 159 2.70 4.37 -11.32
C MET A 159 3.22 3.45 -12.44
N SER A 160 4.44 2.95 -12.32
CA SER A 160 5.06 2.07 -13.32
C SER A 160 4.33 0.73 -13.42
N ALA A 161 3.96 0.13 -12.28
CA ALA A 161 3.19 -1.11 -12.22
C ALA A 161 1.79 -0.94 -12.82
N SER A 162 1.12 0.18 -12.53
CA SER A 162 -0.21 0.48 -13.08
C SER A 162 -0.19 0.61 -14.62
N ALA A 163 0.85 1.24 -15.18
CA ALA A 163 1.03 1.38 -16.62
C ALA A 163 1.34 0.04 -17.32
N ALA A 164 2.03 -0.87 -16.63
CA ALA A 164 2.32 -2.20 -17.15
C ALA A 164 1.07 -3.10 -17.18
N SER A 165 0.14 -2.94 -16.23
CA SER A 165 -1.11 -3.71 -16.17
C SER A 165 -2.16 -3.28 -17.20
N SER A 166 -2.01 -2.12 -17.83
CA SER A 166 -2.96 -1.58 -18.83
C SER A 166 -2.67 -1.98 -20.28
N ASN A 167 -1.61 -2.75 -20.53
CA ASN A 167 -1.20 -3.26 -21.85
C ASN A 167 -1.50 -4.75 -21.99
#